data_AF-M6RP71-F1
#
_entry.id   AF-M6RP71-F1
#
_cell.length_a   1.000
_cell.length_b   1.000
_cell.length_c   1.000
_cell.angle_alpha   90.00
_cell.angle_beta   90.00
_cell.angle_gamma   90.00
#
_symmetry.space_group_name_H-M   'P 1'
#
loop_
_entity.id
_entity.type
_entity.pdbx_description
1 polymer ?
#
loop_
_entity_poly.entity_id
_entity_poly.type
_entity_poly.pdbx_seq_one_letter_code
_entity_poly.pdbx_strand_id
1 'polypeptide(L)'
;MERFYGEYRGNLVEFSHSLIDAGADLVIGHGPHLVRAMELYKGRLIAYSLGNFMGYRALSSRGIVGYSLVLEVEVDSQGKFVKGKILPLQLDSASIPEYDPEKKTIDLMKKLTKEDFPGKGPKIADDGTILPGT
;
A
#
# COMPACT_ATOMS: atom_id res chain seq x y z
N MET A 1 -8.30 -3.52 -14.01
CA MET A 1 -9.75 -3.79 -14.00
C MET A 1 -10.05 -4.88 -12.98
N GLU A 2 -10.91 -4.63 -11.99
CA GLU A 2 -11.23 -5.61 -10.94
C GLU A 2 -12.61 -6.25 -11.22
N ARG A 3 -12.67 -7.58 -11.16
CA ARG A 3 -13.91 -8.37 -11.32
C ARG A 3 -14.01 -9.40 -10.21
N PHE A 4 -15.21 -9.60 -9.68
CA PHE A 4 -15.48 -10.57 -8.61
C PHE A 4 -16.87 -11.16 -8.78
N TYR A 5 -17.00 -12.49 -8.78
CA TYR A 5 -18.26 -13.20 -9.08
C TYR A 5 -18.96 -12.72 -10.37
N GLY A 6 -18.19 -12.42 -11.41
CA GLY A 6 -18.72 -11.95 -12.71
C GLY A 6 -19.06 -10.45 -12.75
N GLU A 7 -19.13 -9.79 -11.60
CA GLU A 7 -19.44 -8.36 -11.51
C GLU A 7 -18.22 -7.49 -11.76
N TYR A 8 -18.46 -6.36 -12.44
CA TYR A 8 -17.44 -5.32 -12.60
C TYR A 8 -17.38 -4.47 -11.33
N ARG A 9 -16.21 -4.44 -10.68
CA ARG A 9 -15.99 -3.68 -9.44
C ARG A 9 -15.21 -2.38 -9.65
N GLY A 10 -15.08 -1.94 -10.89
CA GLY A 10 -14.34 -0.72 -11.24
C GLY A 10 -12.91 -0.98 -11.70
N ASN A 11 -12.24 0.12 -12.02
CA ASN A 11 -10.83 0.14 -12.35
C ASN A 11 -10.10 1.03 -11.35
N LEU A 12 -9.56 0.42 -10.29
CA LEU A 12 -8.95 1.14 -9.18
C LEU A 12 -7.79 2.04 -9.64
N VAL A 13 -6.97 1.59 -10.59
CA VAL A 13 -5.83 2.37 -11.12
C VAL A 13 -6.31 3.63 -11.82
N GLU A 14 -7.27 3.50 -12.73
CA GLU A 14 -7.85 4.64 -13.45
C GLU A 14 -8.55 5.63 -12.50
N PHE A 15 -9.27 5.10 -11.51
CA PHE A 15 -9.87 5.93 -10.47
C PHE A 15 -8.79 6.69 -9.68
N SER A 16 -7.73 6.02 -9.20
CA SER A 16 -6.65 6.67 -8.46
C SER A 16 -5.89 7.70 -9.30
N HIS A 17 -5.66 7.43 -10.60
CA HIS A 17 -5.06 8.40 -11.53
C HIS A 17 -5.95 9.62 -11.69
N SER A 18 -7.27 9.45 -11.82
CA SER A 18 -8.21 10.58 -11.93
C SER A 18 -8.20 11.49 -10.70
N LEU A 19 -7.96 10.94 -9.50
CA LEU A 19 -7.84 11.74 -8.27
C LEU A 19 -6.57 12.60 -8.29
N ILE A 20 -5.43 12.03 -8.70
CA ILE A 20 -4.18 12.79 -8.87
C ILE A 20 -4.34 13.85 -9.97
N ASP A 21 -5.00 13.50 -11.08
CA ASP A 21 -5.27 14.43 -12.19
C ASP A 21 -6.19 15.58 -11.77
N ALA A 22 -7.07 15.35 -10.80
CA ALA A 22 -7.91 16.37 -10.17
C ALA A 22 -7.19 17.20 -9.10
N GLY A 23 -5.93 16.90 -8.79
CA GLY A 23 -5.08 17.69 -7.88
C GLY A 23 -4.78 17.05 -6.53
N ALA A 24 -5.06 15.76 -6.32
CA ALA A 24 -4.64 15.08 -5.11
C ALA A 24 -3.11 14.91 -5.05
N ASP A 25 -2.52 15.18 -3.88
CA ASP A 25 -1.08 15.02 -3.66
C ASP A 25 -0.68 13.59 -3.24
N LEU A 26 -1.62 12.84 -2.67
CA LEU A 26 -1.46 11.48 -2.16
C LEU A 26 -2.81 10.73 -2.25
N VAL A 27 -2.79 9.48 -2.67
CA VAL A 27 -3.97 8.60 -2.64
C VAL A 27 -3.69 7.39 -1.77
N ILE A 28 -4.56 7.15 -0.78
CA ILE A 28 -4.50 5.97 0.09
C ILE A 28 -5.80 5.21 -0.07
N GLY A 29 -5.73 4.05 -0.72
CA GLY A 29 -6.82 3.10 -0.88
C GLY A 29 -6.91 2.12 0.29
N HIS A 30 -8.09 1.52 0.44
CA HIS A 30 -8.35 0.40 1.33
C HIS A 30 -9.59 -0.37 0.83
N GLY A 31 -9.94 -1.50 1.48
CA GLY A 31 -11.12 -2.31 1.14
C GLY A 31 -10.88 -3.81 0.96
N PRO A 32 -9.75 -4.28 0.38
CA PRO A 32 -9.53 -5.72 0.18
C PRO A 32 -9.06 -6.45 1.45
N HIS A 33 -8.95 -5.75 2.59
CA HIS A 33 -8.49 -6.29 3.88
C HIS A 33 -7.10 -6.95 3.84
N LEU A 34 -6.27 -6.57 2.87
CA LEU A 34 -4.90 -7.03 2.69
C LEU A 34 -4.06 -5.91 2.07
N VAL A 35 -2.76 -6.00 2.26
CA VAL A 35 -1.78 -5.05 1.72
C VAL A 35 -1.69 -5.18 0.18
N ARG A 36 -1.70 -4.05 -0.54
CA ARG A 36 -1.54 -4.00 -2.01
C ARG A 36 -0.38 -3.09 -2.39
N ALA A 37 0.05 -3.20 -3.65
CA ALA A 37 1.13 -2.43 -4.26
C ALA A 37 1.03 -0.91 -4.07
N MET A 38 2.18 -0.24 -4.27
CA MET A 38 2.27 1.22 -4.42
C MET A 38 2.64 1.60 -5.85
N GLU A 39 2.23 2.79 -6.27
CA GLU A 39 2.58 3.38 -7.56
C GLU A 39 3.01 4.84 -7.37
N LEU A 40 3.91 5.33 -8.21
CA LEU A 40 4.16 6.75 -8.42
C LEU A 40 3.55 7.19 -9.73
N TYR A 41 2.53 8.03 -9.65
CA TYR A 41 1.86 8.61 -10.82
C TYR A 41 2.01 10.13 -10.78
N LYS A 42 2.60 10.72 -11.83
CA LYS A 42 2.95 12.15 -11.90
C LYS A 42 3.74 12.67 -10.68
N GLY A 43 4.61 11.80 -10.15
CA GLY A 43 5.43 12.08 -8.96
C GLY A 43 4.68 12.01 -7.64
N ARG A 44 3.43 11.53 -7.63
CA ARG A 44 2.56 11.42 -6.45
C ARG A 44 2.42 9.97 -6.05
N LEU A 45 2.46 9.71 -4.75
CA LEU A 45 2.35 8.35 -4.22
C LEU A 45 0.89 7.91 -4.23
N ILE A 46 0.66 6.69 -4.68
CA ILE A 46 -0.60 5.98 -4.56
C ILE A 46 -0.32 4.69 -3.81
N ALA A 47 -0.96 4.49 -2.66
CA ALA A 47 -0.93 3.23 -1.92
C ALA A 47 -2.29 2.55 -2.05
N TYR A 48 -2.37 1.43 -2.77
CA TYR A 48 -3.66 0.83 -3.15
C TYR A 48 -4.37 0.10 -2.00
N SER A 49 -3.63 -0.34 -0.98
CA SER A 49 -4.19 -0.81 0.29
C SER A 49 -3.08 -0.96 1.32
N LEU A 50 -3.34 -0.50 2.55
CA LEU A 50 -2.42 -0.66 3.68
C LEU A 50 -2.67 -1.93 4.51
N GLY A 51 -3.63 -2.78 4.11
CA GLY A 51 -4.08 -3.88 4.97
C GLY A 51 -4.80 -3.37 6.22
N ASN A 52 -5.13 -4.27 7.14
CA ASN A 52 -5.92 -3.92 8.31
C ASN A 52 -5.01 -3.40 9.43
N PHE A 53 -5.28 -2.21 9.96
CA PHE A 53 -4.57 -1.74 11.17
C PHE A 53 -4.98 -2.54 12.41
N MET A 54 -6.27 -2.87 12.53
CA MET A 54 -6.83 -3.72 13.59
C MET A 54 -8.08 -4.41 13.06
N GLY A 55 -8.34 -5.66 13.48
CA GLY A 55 -9.53 -6.42 13.09
C GLY A 55 -10.39 -6.92 14.24
N TYR A 56 -9.88 -6.88 15.48
CA TYR A 56 -10.48 -7.39 16.72
C TYR A 56 -11.55 -8.49 16.54
N ARG A 57 -11.10 -9.74 16.29
CA ARG A 57 -11.94 -10.94 16.11
C ARG A 57 -12.97 -10.92 14.96
N ALA A 58 -13.09 -9.82 14.20
CA ALA A 58 -14.00 -9.71 13.06
C ALA A 58 -13.34 -10.10 11.73
N LEU A 59 -12.01 -10.02 11.66
CA LEU A 59 -11.23 -10.31 10.45
C LEU A 59 -10.21 -11.43 10.73
N SER A 60 -9.91 -12.23 9.70
CA SER A 60 -8.83 -13.22 9.79
C SER A 60 -7.47 -12.51 9.75
N SER A 61 -6.55 -12.94 10.62
CA SER A 61 -5.14 -12.53 10.61
C SER A 61 -4.20 -13.63 10.12
N ARG A 62 -4.73 -14.76 9.63
CA ARG A 62 -3.90 -15.90 9.19
C ARG A 62 -3.35 -15.68 7.78
N GLY A 63 -2.03 -15.71 7.65
CA GLY A 63 -1.35 -15.56 6.35
C GLY A 63 -1.31 -14.11 5.88
N ILE A 64 -1.39 -13.88 4.57
CA ILE A 64 -1.13 -12.56 3.96
C ILE A 64 -2.10 -11.47 4.45
N VAL A 65 -3.31 -11.86 4.86
CA VAL A 65 -4.34 -10.92 5.38
C VAL A 65 -4.00 -10.38 6.78
N GLY A 66 -3.05 -11.02 7.47
CA GLY A 66 -2.49 -10.53 8.72
C GLY A 66 -1.35 -9.53 8.54
N TYR A 67 -0.83 -9.34 7.32
CA TYR A 67 0.20 -8.33 7.08
C TYR A 67 -0.44 -6.94 7.06
N SER A 68 0.26 -5.96 7.64
CA SER A 68 -0.23 -4.62 7.88
C SER A 68 0.92 -3.63 7.97
N LEU A 69 0.64 -2.33 7.92
CA LEU A 69 1.67 -1.32 8.10
C LEU A 69 1.10 -0.02 8.65
N VAL A 70 1.98 0.76 9.26
CA VAL A 70 1.86 2.23 9.27
C VAL A 70 2.73 2.76 8.13
N LEU A 71 2.16 3.66 7.34
CA LEU A 71 2.85 4.33 6.26
C LEU A 71 3.12 5.80 6.63
N GLU A 72 4.39 6.16 6.71
CA GLU A 72 4.81 7.56 6.79
C GLU A 72 5.13 8.07 5.38
N VAL A 73 4.68 9.29 5.07
CA VAL A 73 4.88 9.92 3.75
C VAL A 73 5.31 11.37 3.94
N GLU A 74 6.37 11.76 3.25
CA GLU A 74 6.80 13.15 3.11
C GLU A 74 6.57 13.61 1.67
N VAL A 75 5.95 14.77 1.52
CA VAL A 75 5.73 15.46 0.24
C VAL A 75 6.30 16.87 0.30
N ASP A 76 6.70 17.42 -0.84
CA ASP A 76 7.17 18.80 -0.93
C ASP A 76 6.00 19.81 -0.96
N SER A 77 6.31 21.10 -1.05
CA SER A 77 5.30 22.18 -1.10
C SER A 77 4.43 22.17 -2.36
N GLN A 78 4.78 21.38 -3.37
CA GLN A 78 3.97 21.14 -4.56
C GLN A 78 3.22 19.81 -4.46
N GLY A 79 3.38 19.07 -3.36
CA GLY A 79 2.80 17.76 -3.08
C GLY A 79 3.51 16.59 -3.75
N LYS A 80 4.69 16.81 -4.35
CA LYS A 80 5.46 15.72 -4.95
C LYS A 80 6.04 14.82 -3.85
N PHE A 81 5.98 13.51 -4.06
CA PHE A 81 6.54 12.54 -3.13
C PHE A 81 8.06 12.72 -2.98
N VAL A 82 8.53 12.87 -1.73
CA VAL A 82 9.95 13.05 -1.38
C VAL A 82 10.54 11.76 -0.85
N LYS A 83 9.89 11.15 0.15
CA LYS A 83 10.29 9.88 0.77
C LYS A 83 9.14 9.35 1.62
N GLY A 84 9.27 8.11 2.08
CA GLY A 84 8.35 7.52 3.04
C GLY A 84 9.01 6.42 3.87
N LYS A 85 8.24 5.85 4.80
CA LYS A 85 8.65 4.73 5.61
C LYS A 85 7.50 3.74 5.77
N ILE A 86 7.78 2.47 5.51
CA ILE A 86 6.95 1.35 5.94
C ILE A 86 7.40 0.99 7.34
N LEU A 87 6.51 1.15 8.32
CA LEU A 87 6.63 0.53 9.62
C LEU A 87 5.86 -0.80 9.56
N PRO A 88 6.56 -1.93 9.41
CA PRO A 88 5.91 -3.20 9.12
C PRO A 88 5.21 -3.73 10.37
N LEU A 89 3.96 -4.12 10.19
CA LEU A 89 3.14 -4.72 11.23
C LEU A 89 2.63 -6.08 10.78
N GLN A 90 2.33 -6.93 11.75
CA GLN A 90 1.54 -8.12 11.56
C GLN A 90 0.44 -8.18 12.62
N LEU A 91 -0.69 -8.77 12.27
CA LEU A 91 -1.80 -8.95 13.18
C LEU A 91 -1.67 -10.29 13.89
N ASP A 92 -1.78 -10.27 15.21
CA ASP A 92 -1.78 -11.49 16.03
C ASP A 92 -3.10 -12.28 15.86
N SER A 93 -3.25 -13.37 16.62
CA SER A 93 -4.48 -14.18 16.59
C SER A 93 -5.75 -13.44 17.06
N ALA A 94 -5.61 -12.37 17.84
CA ALA A 94 -6.69 -11.49 18.26
C ALA A 94 -6.92 -10.31 17.27
N SER A 95 -6.12 -10.23 16.20
CA SER A 95 -6.08 -9.13 15.24
C SER A 95 -5.66 -7.79 15.85
N ILE A 96 -4.77 -7.85 16.85
CA ILE A 96 -4.05 -6.73 17.44
C ILE A 96 -2.74 -6.54 16.64
N PRO A 97 -2.39 -5.30 16.25
CA PRO A 97 -1.15 -5.03 15.53
C PRO A 97 0.08 -5.20 16.42
N GLU A 98 1.06 -5.92 15.90
CA GLU A 98 2.40 -6.07 16.45
C GLU A 98 3.44 -5.71 15.39
N TYR A 99 4.65 -5.33 15.82
CA TYR A 99 5.76 -5.16 14.89
C TYR A 99 6.05 -6.47 14.15
N ASP A 100 6.33 -6.40 12.85
CA ASP A 100 6.74 -7.54 12.03
C ASP A 100 8.29 -7.58 11.95
N PRO A 101 8.97 -8.35 12.83
CA PRO A 101 10.43 -8.38 12.88
C PRO A 101 11.05 -9.10 11.67
N GLU A 102 10.27 -9.95 11.01
CA GLU A 102 10.70 -10.70 9.83
C GLU A 102 10.53 -9.88 8.55
N LYS A 103 9.92 -8.69 8.63
CA LYS A 103 9.73 -7.74 7.53
C LYS A 103 8.96 -8.34 6.34
N LYS A 104 8.13 -9.34 6.60
CA LYS A 104 7.29 -10.01 5.59
C LYS A 104 6.38 -9.03 4.87
N THR A 105 5.90 -8.02 5.56
CA THR A 105 5.09 -6.94 4.96
C THR A 105 5.90 -6.14 3.95
N ILE A 106 7.14 -5.76 4.27
CA ILE A 106 8.00 -5.02 3.34
C ILE A 106 8.29 -5.85 2.09
N ASP A 107 8.60 -7.15 2.27
CA ASP A 107 8.89 -8.05 1.16
C ASP A 107 7.68 -8.28 0.26
N LEU A 108 6.49 -8.44 0.86
CA LEU A 108 5.25 -8.52 0.10
C LEU A 108 5.01 -7.22 -0.69
N MET A 109 5.20 -6.05 -0.05
CA MET A 109 5.01 -4.76 -0.70
C MET A 109 5.95 -4.54 -1.88
N LYS A 110 7.23 -4.88 -1.73
CA LYS A 110 8.20 -4.85 -2.83
C LYS A 110 7.75 -5.74 -3.99
N LYS A 111 7.36 -6.97 -3.68
CA LYS A 111 6.92 -7.94 -4.68
C LYS A 111 5.71 -7.42 -5.45
N LEU A 112 4.63 -7.06 -4.75
CA LEU A 112 3.40 -6.57 -5.37
C LEU A 112 3.64 -5.30 -6.16
N THR A 113 4.41 -4.35 -5.62
CA THR A 113 4.76 -3.09 -6.30
C THR A 113 5.50 -3.36 -7.61
N LYS A 114 6.46 -4.29 -7.61
CA LYS A 114 7.20 -4.67 -8.82
C LYS A 114 6.33 -5.41 -9.85
N GLU A 115 5.44 -6.29 -9.39
CA GLU A 115 4.58 -7.10 -10.26
C GLU A 115 3.44 -6.28 -10.87
N ASP A 116 2.75 -5.47 -10.06
CA ASP A 116 1.57 -4.70 -10.49
C ASP A 116 1.97 -3.41 -11.24
N PHE A 117 3.10 -2.80 -10.86
CA PHE A 117 3.57 -1.54 -11.44
C PHE A 117 5.05 -1.58 -11.86
N PRO A 118 5.43 -2.43 -12.84
CA PRO A 118 6.82 -2.55 -13.29
C PRO A 118 7.40 -1.19 -13.73
N GLY A 119 8.45 -0.74 -13.04
CA GLY A 119 9.12 0.54 -13.31
C GLY A 119 8.33 1.79 -12.94
N LYS A 120 7.13 1.65 -12.35
CA LYS A 120 6.28 2.77 -11.93
C LYS A 120 6.08 2.86 -10.41
N GLY A 121 6.51 1.84 -9.67
CA GLY A 121 6.51 1.87 -8.21
C GLY A 121 7.63 2.73 -7.61
N PRO A 122 7.50 3.16 -6.34
CA PRO A 122 8.62 3.71 -5.60
C PRO A 122 9.69 2.63 -5.31
N LYS A 123 10.90 3.07 -4.99
CA LYS A 123 11.95 2.17 -4.47
C LYS A 123 11.69 1.90 -3.00
N ILE A 124 11.50 0.64 -2.64
CA ILE A 124 11.30 0.20 -1.26
C ILE A 124 12.56 -0.56 -0.82
N ALA A 125 13.24 -0.08 0.22
CA ALA A 125 14.45 -0.68 0.78
C ALA A 125 14.14 -1.77 1.82
N ASP A 126 15.14 -2.55 2.22
CA ASP A 126 15.05 -3.65 3.21
C ASP A 126 14.75 -3.18 4.63
N ASP A 127 14.91 -1.89 4.92
CA ASP A 127 14.54 -1.30 6.19
C ASP A 127 13.15 -0.63 6.15
N GLY A 128 12.43 -0.74 5.03
CA GLY A 128 11.13 -0.09 4.82
C GLY A 128 11.22 1.36 4.35
N THR A 129 12.41 1.92 4.15
CA THR A 129 12.55 3.26 3.57
C THR A 129 12.03 3.27 2.12
N ILE A 130 11.19 4.25 1.80
CA ILE A 130 10.60 4.44 0.48
C ILE A 130 11.21 5.70 -0.15
N LEU A 131 11.71 5.59 -1.38
CA LEU A 131 12.24 6.70 -2.17
C LEU A 131 11.55 6.77 -3.54
N PRO A 132 11.57 7.94 -4.21
CA PRO A 132 11.07 8.04 -5.58
C PRO A 132 11.69 6.99 -6.51
N GLY A 133 10.89 6.52 -7.47
CA GLY A 133 11.38 5.68 -8.57
C GLY A 133 12.43 6.43 -9.39
N THR A 134 13.34 5.70 -10.02
CA THR A 134 14.25 6.24 -11.05
C THR A 134 13.60 6.22 -12.41
#